data_AF-A0A814F6G9-F1
#
_entry.id   AF-A0A814F6G9-F1
#
_cell.length_a   1.000
_cell.length_b   1.000
_cell.length_c   1.000
_cell.angle_alpha   90.00
_cell.angle_beta   90.00
_cell.angle_gamma   90.00
#
_symmetry.space_group_name_H-M   'P 1'
#
loop_
_entity.id
_entity.type
_entity.pdbx_description
1 polymer ?
#
loop_
_entity_poly.entity_id
_entity_poly.type
_entity_poly.pdbx_seq_one_letter_code
_entity_poly.pdbx_strand_id
1 'polypeptide(L)'
;MWRKTRSNTPKPLCKGADPNRNWDYACYSQLWMTPWGFTTQKPSQFKLQDDGSVQAVQALAAVFGTKYVHGNIGATIYVASGGTVDWTYGKANVLFSYAVELRDTGEYGFLLPENQIIPSGQETLAGCLALLKYVESHVYS
;
A
#
# COMPACT_ATOMS: atom_id res chain seq x y z
N MET A 1 -3.13 -13.82 17.00
CA MET A 1 -2.32 -12.70 16.45
C MET A 1 -3.09 -11.40 16.65
N TRP A 2 -2.43 -10.34 17.11
CA TRP A 2 -3.06 -9.05 17.48
C TRP A 2 -2.69 -7.96 16.46
N ARG A 3 -3.70 -7.26 15.90
CA ARG A 3 -3.51 -6.21 14.86
C ARG A 3 -3.90 -4.79 15.33
N LYS A 4 -4.77 -4.68 16.33
CA LYS A 4 -5.37 -3.40 16.75
C LYS A 4 -4.44 -2.59 17.65
N THR A 5 -4.75 -1.31 17.88
CA THR A 5 -4.13 -0.55 18.98
C THR A 5 -4.44 -1.18 20.35
N ARG A 6 -3.85 -0.70 21.44
CA ARG A 6 -4.10 -1.19 22.82
C ARG A 6 -5.00 -0.27 23.65
N SER A 7 -5.68 0.69 22.99
CA SER A 7 -6.51 1.68 23.68
C SER A 7 -7.73 1.06 24.36
N ASN A 8 -8.18 1.73 25.42
CA ASN A 8 -9.46 1.42 26.07
C ASN A 8 -10.60 1.86 25.15
N THR A 9 -11.63 1.03 25.06
CA THR A 9 -12.89 1.41 24.41
C THR A 9 -13.98 1.57 25.46
N PRO A 10 -15.11 2.24 25.14
CA PRO A 10 -16.25 2.35 26.06
C PRO A 10 -16.81 0.98 26.51
N LYS A 11 -16.49 -0.11 25.78
CA LYS A 11 -16.80 -1.48 26.19
C LYS A 11 -15.57 -2.09 26.89
N PRO A 12 -15.62 -2.36 28.20
CA PRO A 12 -14.44 -2.76 28.97
C PRO A 12 -13.78 -4.07 28.52
N LEU A 13 -14.55 -4.97 27.90
CA LEU A 13 -14.07 -6.24 27.35
C LEU A 13 -13.45 -6.11 25.95
N CYS A 14 -13.57 -4.95 25.29
CA CYS A 14 -13.03 -4.70 23.96
C CYS A 14 -11.85 -3.72 24.05
N LYS A 15 -10.73 -4.09 23.41
CA LYS A 15 -9.53 -3.25 23.31
C LYS A 15 -9.19 -2.96 21.84
N GLY A 16 -8.71 -1.75 21.60
CA GLY A 16 -8.10 -1.34 20.34
C GLY A 16 -9.04 -0.98 19.20
N ALA A 17 -8.55 -0.08 18.34
CA ALA A 17 -9.08 0.24 17.01
C ALA A 17 -8.05 -0.20 15.94
N ASP A 18 -8.49 -0.41 14.70
CA ASP A 18 -7.57 -0.78 13.61
C ASP A 18 -6.67 0.41 13.22
N PRO A 19 -5.32 0.33 13.38
CA PRO A 19 -4.40 1.39 13.01
C PRO A 19 -4.21 1.54 11.50
N ASN A 20 -4.60 0.56 10.67
CA ASN A 20 -4.70 0.71 9.20
C ASN A 20 -5.90 1.58 8.80
N ARG A 21 -6.32 2.45 9.72
CA ARG A 21 -7.05 3.69 9.50
C ARG A 21 -6.13 4.92 9.62
N ASN A 22 -4.80 4.72 9.65
CA ASN A 22 -3.79 5.74 9.98
C ASN A 22 -2.35 5.53 9.43
N TRP A 23 -1.89 4.29 9.10
CA TRP A 23 -0.66 4.05 8.29
C TRP A 23 -0.80 2.88 7.28
N ASP A 24 -0.25 3.01 6.05
CA ASP A 24 -0.53 2.10 4.89
C ASP A 24 0.71 1.37 4.30
N TYR A 25 1.60 0.85 5.15
CA TYR A 25 2.44 -0.30 4.76
C TYR A 25 1.90 -1.54 5.45
N ALA A 26 1.55 -2.54 4.66
CA ALA A 26 0.92 -3.74 5.16
C ALA A 26 1.52 -5.00 4.50
N CYS A 27 1.22 -6.13 5.12
CA CYS A 27 1.41 -7.44 4.54
C CYS A 27 0.10 -8.20 4.78
N TYR A 28 -0.31 -9.11 3.93
CA TYR A 28 0.30 -9.66 2.72
C TYR A 28 -0.69 -9.48 1.56
N SER A 29 -0.25 -9.59 0.31
CA SER A 29 -1.06 -9.85 -0.90
C SER A 29 -0.31 -9.50 -2.20
N GLN A 30 0.87 -8.88 -2.10
CA GLN A 30 1.64 -8.36 -3.24
C GLN A 30 0.84 -7.34 -4.06
N LEU A 31 0.43 -6.24 -3.42
CA LEU A 31 -0.36 -5.17 -4.04
C LEU A 31 0.39 -3.83 -3.97
N TRP A 32 0.25 -3.00 -5.01
CA TRP A 32 0.74 -1.63 -5.06
C TRP A 32 -0.38 -0.69 -5.51
N MET A 33 -1.10 -0.11 -4.56
CA MET A 33 -2.41 0.47 -4.80
C MET A 33 -2.43 1.99 -4.61
N THR A 34 -3.39 2.63 -5.28
CA THR A 34 -3.64 4.08 -5.26
C THR A 34 -5.02 4.37 -4.65
N PRO A 35 -5.29 5.61 -4.19
CA PRO A 35 -6.63 6.01 -3.80
C PRO A 35 -7.66 5.77 -4.92
N TRP A 36 -8.96 5.75 -4.62
CA TRP A 36 -9.58 5.69 -3.30
C TRP A 36 -9.75 4.25 -2.80
N GLY A 37 -9.71 4.06 -1.48
CA GLY A 37 -10.15 2.84 -0.80
C GLY A 37 -11.63 2.87 -0.45
N PHE A 38 -12.18 4.03 -0.07
CA PHE A 38 -13.58 4.14 0.35
C PHE A 38 -14.60 3.99 -0.79
N THR A 39 -14.17 3.95 -2.05
CA THR A 39 -15.02 3.81 -3.24
C THR A 39 -14.24 3.15 -4.37
N THR A 40 -14.95 2.53 -5.32
CA THR A 40 -14.37 2.03 -6.57
C THR A 40 -14.22 3.12 -7.64
N GLN A 41 -14.78 4.32 -7.38
CA GLN A 41 -14.56 5.48 -8.24
C GLN A 41 -13.10 5.89 -8.19
N LYS A 42 -12.55 6.24 -9.35
CA LYS A 42 -11.16 6.65 -9.47
C LYS A 42 -11.01 8.15 -9.22
N PRO A 43 -9.95 8.60 -8.52
CA PRO A 43 -9.64 10.01 -8.40
C PRO A 43 -9.29 10.64 -9.75
N SER A 44 -9.36 11.98 -9.86
CA SER A 44 -9.01 12.70 -11.08
C SER A 44 -7.58 12.45 -11.54
N GLN A 45 -6.64 12.29 -10.62
CA GLN A 45 -5.23 12.03 -10.91
C GLN A 45 -4.88 10.53 -10.89
N PHE A 46 -5.87 9.64 -10.97
CA PHE A 46 -5.66 8.19 -10.94
C PHE A 46 -4.62 7.73 -11.95
N LYS A 47 -4.70 8.20 -13.21
CA LYS A 47 -3.78 7.78 -14.28
C LYS A 47 -2.32 8.10 -13.94
N LEU A 48 -2.07 9.30 -13.41
CA LEU A 48 -0.74 9.73 -13.00
C LEU A 48 -0.20 8.86 -11.85
N GLN A 49 -1.05 8.57 -10.85
CA GLN A 49 -0.66 7.73 -9.73
C GLN A 49 -0.37 6.29 -10.19
N ASP A 50 -1.25 5.72 -11.02
CA ASP A 50 -1.15 4.35 -11.51
C ASP A 50 0.05 4.15 -12.45
N ASP A 51 0.41 5.15 -13.26
CA ASP A 51 1.65 5.11 -14.05
C ASP A 51 2.90 5.01 -13.16
N GLY A 52 2.91 5.73 -12.02
CA GLY A 52 3.93 5.58 -10.99
C GLY A 52 3.95 4.18 -10.37
N SER A 53 2.77 3.60 -10.09
CA SER A 53 2.66 2.21 -9.63
C SER A 53 3.22 1.22 -10.65
N VAL A 54 2.96 1.42 -11.94
CA VAL A 54 3.50 0.58 -13.03
C VAL A 54 5.03 0.58 -13.01
N GLN A 55 5.66 1.76 -12.88
CA GLN A 55 7.12 1.86 -12.78
C GLN A 55 7.66 1.10 -11.56
N ALA A 56 6.98 1.23 -10.41
CA ALA A 56 7.37 0.58 -9.17
C ALA A 56 7.28 -0.95 -9.26
N VAL A 57 6.15 -1.49 -9.72
CA VAL A 57 5.96 -2.95 -9.80
C VAL A 57 6.85 -3.60 -10.84
N GLN A 58 7.16 -2.91 -11.94
CA GLN A 58 8.11 -3.40 -12.95
C GLN A 58 9.54 -3.48 -12.39
N ALA A 59 9.99 -2.43 -11.70
CA ALA A 59 11.32 -2.41 -11.08
C ALA A 59 11.44 -3.45 -9.95
N LEU A 60 10.38 -3.62 -9.15
CA LEU A 60 10.29 -4.65 -8.12
C LEU A 60 10.40 -6.06 -8.74
N ALA A 61 9.59 -6.33 -9.77
CA ALA A 61 9.60 -7.62 -10.46
C ALA A 61 10.94 -7.94 -11.13
N ALA A 62 11.71 -6.92 -11.54
CA ALA A 62 13.03 -7.13 -12.14
C ALA A 62 14.07 -7.71 -11.16
N VAL A 63 13.88 -7.60 -9.84
CA VAL A 63 14.84 -8.10 -8.84
C VAL A 63 14.73 -9.62 -8.68
N PHE A 64 13.53 -10.13 -8.40
CA PHE A 64 13.28 -11.55 -8.10
C PHE A 64 12.12 -12.18 -8.86
N GLY A 65 11.48 -11.46 -9.79
CA GLY A 65 10.31 -11.94 -10.54
C GLY A 65 8.98 -11.90 -9.79
N THR A 66 8.95 -11.34 -8.57
CA THR A 66 7.73 -11.22 -7.77
C THR A 66 6.74 -10.29 -8.43
N LYS A 67 5.50 -10.76 -8.61
CA LYS A 67 4.47 -10.02 -9.32
C LYS A 67 3.54 -9.33 -8.33
N TYR A 68 3.47 -8.01 -8.44
CA TYR A 68 2.53 -7.20 -7.67
C TYR A 68 1.39 -6.75 -8.58
N VAL A 69 0.16 -6.80 -8.06
CA VAL A 69 -1.01 -6.22 -8.73
C VAL A 69 -1.11 -4.75 -8.31
N HIS A 70 -1.38 -3.87 -9.27
CA HIS A 70 -1.57 -2.44 -8.99
C HIS A 70 -2.97 -1.96 -9.36
N GLY A 71 -3.35 -0.80 -8.83
CA GLY A 71 -4.59 -0.12 -9.18
C GLY A 71 -5.27 0.58 -8.01
N ASN A 72 -6.53 0.95 -8.23
CA ASN A 72 -7.35 1.61 -7.23
C ASN A 72 -7.67 0.65 -6.05
N ILE A 73 -7.42 1.07 -4.80
CA ILE A 73 -7.64 0.22 -3.61
C ILE A 73 -9.04 -0.40 -3.61
N GLY A 74 -10.09 0.41 -3.75
CA GLY A 74 -11.48 -0.06 -3.67
C GLY A 74 -11.83 -1.14 -4.70
N ALA A 75 -11.21 -1.09 -5.88
CA ALA A 75 -11.38 -2.07 -6.95
C ALA A 75 -10.41 -3.27 -6.87
N THR A 76 -9.19 -3.06 -6.38
CA THR A 76 -8.12 -4.08 -6.35
C THR A 76 -8.24 -5.01 -5.15
N ILE A 77 -8.65 -4.51 -3.98
CA ILE A 77 -8.82 -5.32 -2.76
C ILE A 77 -10.30 -5.43 -2.37
N TYR A 78 -10.88 -4.35 -1.87
CA TYR A 78 -12.29 -4.17 -1.53
C TYR A 78 -12.50 -2.73 -1.04
N VAL A 79 -13.76 -2.29 -0.99
CA VAL A 79 -14.13 -0.97 -0.47
C VAL A 79 -13.91 -0.90 1.04
N ALA A 80 -13.04 0.01 1.48
CA ALA A 80 -12.72 0.25 2.88
C ALA A 80 -12.56 1.75 3.15
N SER A 81 -13.32 2.30 4.11
CA SER A 81 -13.23 3.71 4.48
C SER A 81 -12.16 3.99 5.53
N GLY A 82 -11.64 5.22 5.53
CA GLY A 82 -10.71 5.71 6.54
C GLY A 82 -9.28 5.19 6.38
N GLY A 83 -8.89 4.69 5.21
CA GLY A 83 -7.50 4.36 4.91
C GLY A 83 -6.62 5.61 4.90
N THR A 84 -5.34 5.43 5.19
CA THR A 84 -4.37 6.54 5.30
C THR A 84 -4.19 7.22 3.96
N VAL A 85 -4.08 6.44 2.89
CA VAL A 85 -3.87 6.88 1.52
C VAL A 85 -5.02 7.75 1.02
N ASP A 86 -6.25 7.45 1.44
CA ASP A 86 -7.41 8.31 1.14
C ASP A 86 -7.30 9.65 1.87
N TRP A 87 -6.85 9.64 3.13
CA TRP A 87 -6.68 10.88 3.89
C TRP A 87 -5.51 11.73 3.37
N THR A 88 -4.36 11.13 3.07
CA THR A 88 -3.18 11.85 2.57
C THR A 88 -3.47 12.49 1.22
N TYR A 89 -4.15 11.77 0.33
CA TYR A 89 -4.55 12.30 -0.97
C TYR A 89 -5.68 13.35 -0.85
N GLY A 90 -6.76 13.03 -0.13
CA GLY A 90 -7.97 13.85 -0.11
C GLY A 90 -7.99 15.01 0.87
N LYS A 91 -7.16 15.00 1.93
CA LYS A 91 -7.11 16.04 2.96
C LYS A 91 -5.75 16.71 3.07
N ALA A 92 -4.67 15.95 3.01
CA ALA A 92 -3.33 16.51 3.08
C ALA A 92 -2.79 16.99 1.72
N ASN A 93 -3.55 16.79 0.63
CA ASN A 93 -3.16 17.16 -0.73
C ASN A 93 -1.83 16.52 -1.20
N VAL A 94 -1.51 15.34 -0.69
CA VAL A 94 -0.35 14.56 -1.14
C VAL A 94 -0.73 13.78 -2.38
N LEU A 95 -0.37 14.31 -3.55
CA LEU A 95 -0.74 13.76 -4.85
C LEU A 95 -0.28 12.29 -5.02
N PHE A 96 0.94 11.99 -4.60
CA PHE A 96 1.54 10.66 -4.71
C PHE A 96 1.35 9.88 -3.40
N SER A 97 0.15 9.32 -3.23
CA SER A 97 -0.22 8.48 -2.08
C SER A 97 -0.40 7.03 -2.52
N TYR A 98 0.23 6.09 -1.83
CA TYR A 98 0.23 4.67 -2.19
C TYR A 98 0.09 3.76 -0.97
N ALA A 99 -0.65 2.67 -1.13
CA ALA A 99 -0.71 1.57 -0.17
C ALA A 99 0.00 0.36 -0.76
N VAL A 100 0.94 -0.22 -0.02
CA VAL A 100 1.70 -1.39 -0.47
C VAL A 100 1.45 -2.55 0.46
N GLU A 101 1.00 -3.67 -0.11
CA GLU A 101 0.87 -4.96 0.55
C GLU A 101 2.02 -5.85 0.10
N LEU A 102 2.93 -6.19 1.01
CA LEU A 102 4.15 -6.95 0.71
C LEU A 102 3.88 -8.43 0.47
N ARG A 103 4.97 -9.22 0.35
CA ARG A 103 4.91 -10.68 0.27
C ARG A 103 4.14 -11.27 1.47
N ASP A 104 3.50 -12.41 1.31
CA ASP A 104 3.31 -13.21 0.08
C ASP A 104 1.87 -13.09 -0.44
N THR A 105 1.33 -14.12 -1.07
CA THR A 105 -0.07 -14.20 -1.52
C THR A 105 -0.94 -15.10 -0.63
N GLY A 106 -0.46 -15.48 0.56
CA GLY A 106 -1.22 -16.22 1.56
C GLY A 106 -0.70 -17.62 1.93
N GLU A 107 0.47 -18.05 1.45
CA GLU A 107 1.09 -19.33 1.85
C GLU A 107 1.54 -19.27 3.33
N TYR A 108 2.29 -18.24 3.68
CA TYR A 108 2.73 -17.90 5.02
C TYR A 108 1.96 -16.72 5.60
N GLY A 109 1.50 -15.81 4.74
CA GLY A 109 0.79 -14.60 5.13
C GLY A 109 1.60 -13.76 6.13
N PHE A 110 1.03 -13.54 7.32
CA PHE A 110 1.69 -12.78 8.39
C PHE A 110 2.90 -13.49 9.02
N LEU A 111 3.09 -14.78 8.75
CA LEU A 111 4.17 -15.60 9.33
C LEU A 111 5.25 -15.91 8.28
N LEU A 112 5.53 -14.92 7.42
CA LEU A 112 6.55 -15.03 6.38
C LEU A 112 7.92 -15.41 7.00
N PRO A 113 8.63 -16.43 6.47
CA PRO A 113 9.89 -16.88 7.04
C PRO A 113 10.97 -15.78 7.07
N GLU A 114 11.85 -15.82 8.06
CA GLU A 114 12.91 -14.83 8.26
C GLU A 114 13.83 -14.68 7.03
N ASN A 115 14.08 -15.78 6.31
CA ASN A 115 14.90 -15.77 5.10
C ASN A 115 14.27 -15.00 3.92
N GLN A 116 13.00 -14.59 4.02
CA GLN A 116 12.31 -13.75 3.03
C GLN A 116 12.37 -12.25 3.37
N ILE A 117 12.87 -11.85 4.55
CA ILE A 117 12.94 -10.44 4.96
C ILE A 117 13.85 -9.64 4.01
N ILE A 118 15.08 -10.11 3.79
CA ILE A 118 16.04 -9.42 2.90
C ILE A 118 15.55 -9.41 1.44
N PRO A 119 15.10 -10.54 0.85
CA PRO A 119 14.54 -10.54 -0.49
C PRO A 119 13.36 -9.57 -0.65
N SER A 120 12.42 -9.56 0.30
CA SER A 120 11.28 -8.63 0.26
C SER A 120 11.76 -7.17 0.36
N GLY A 121 12.71 -6.86 1.24
CA GLY A 121 13.25 -5.51 1.36
C GLY A 121 13.96 -5.01 0.10
N GLN A 122 14.74 -5.87 -0.56
CA GLN A 122 15.49 -5.52 -1.77
C GLN A 122 14.57 -5.22 -2.96
N GLU A 123 13.54 -6.04 -3.20
CA GLU A 123 12.60 -5.78 -4.30
C GLU A 123 11.73 -4.55 -4.02
N THR A 124 11.27 -4.37 -2.78
CA THR A 124 10.48 -3.20 -2.40
C THR A 124 11.29 -1.92 -2.54
N LEU A 125 12.57 -1.93 -2.14
CA LEU A 125 13.46 -0.79 -2.32
C LEU A 125 13.62 -0.42 -3.80
N ALA A 126 13.78 -1.40 -4.69
CA ALA A 126 13.84 -1.16 -6.14
C ALA A 126 12.57 -0.48 -6.66
N GLY A 127 11.39 -0.95 -6.24
CA GLY A 127 10.11 -0.33 -6.56
C GLY A 127 9.99 1.10 -6.04
N CYS A 128 10.38 1.35 -4.78
CA CYS A 128 10.38 2.69 -4.19
C CYS A 128 11.30 3.66 -4.94
N LEU A 129 12.52 3.24 -5.30
CA LEU A 129 13.45 4.08 -6.04
C LEU A 129 12.92 4.45 -7.44
N ALA A 130 12.28 3.49 -8.13
CA ALA A 130 11.66 3.76 -9.42
C ALA A 130 10.49 4.75 -9.29
N LEU A 131 9.65 4.58 -8.27
CA LEU A 131 8.57 5.52 -7.98
C LEU A 131 9.10 6.92 -7.65
N LEU A 132 10.14 7.03 -6.83
CA LEU A 132 10.73 8.33 -6.48
C LEU A 132 11.25 9.08 -7.71
N LYS A 133 11.92 8.39 -8.64
CA LYS A 133 12.36 8.97 -9.92
C LYS A 133 11.17 9.44 -10.77
N TYR A 134 10.10 8.65 -10.81
CA TYR A 134 8.87 9.03 -11.51
C TYR A 134 8.24 10.29 -10.87
N VAL A 135 8.16 10.35 -9.54
CA VAL A 135 7.62 11.52 -8.83
C VAL A 135 8.48 12.75 -9.10
N GLU A 136 9.80 12.64 -8.99
CA GLU A 136 10.74 13.73 -9.26
C GLU A 136 10.53 14.36 -10.64
N SER A 137 10.31 13.54 -11.68
CA SER A 137 10.10 14.04 -13.04
C SER A 137 8.73 14.69 -13.28
N HIS A 138 7.78 14.59 -12.36
CA HIS A 138 6.41 15.11 -12.50
C HIS A 138 6.04 16.17 -11.45
N VAL A 139 6.95 16.50 -10.52
CA VAL A 139 6.77 17.57 -9.52
C VAL A 139 7.36 18.90 -10.00
N TYR A 140 8.41 18.86 -10.82
CA TYR A 140 9.15 20.05 -11.27
C TYR A 140 8.92 20.43 -12.75
N SER A 141 7.87 19.89 -13.37
CA SER A 141 7.49 20.14 -14.77
C SER A 141 6.40 21.20 -14.91
#